data_AF-A0A959B3Z0-F1
#
_entry.id   AF-A0A959B3Z0-F1
#
_cell.length_a   1.000
_cell.length_b   1.000
_cell.length_c   1.000
_cell.angle_alpha   90.00
_cell.angle_beta   90.00
_cell.angle_gamma   90.00
#
_symmetry.space_group_name_H-M   'P 1'
#
loop_
_entity.id
_entity.type
_entity.pdbx_description
1 polymer ?
#
loop_
_entity_poly.entity_id
_entity_poly.type
_entity_poly.pdbx_seq_one_letter_code
_entity_poly.pdbx_strand_id
1 'polypeptide(L)'
;MRTITLHALIQAFLLLFVSVFAYGQQVEKTLVKSFNLQGNQAVMFEVQGPIEIQTWNNNYLRVQIQVSLENGSETLLKSLVQAGRYNLRYEVKDGTYTIIAPDLGREVKIGGKLIEDKVSFLINAPENVLVKVPEAKEAGIVEASSSL
;
A
#
# COMPACT_ATOMS: atom_id res chain seq x y z
N MET A 1 29.65 -42.18 -33.18
CA MET A 1 29.57 -40.70 -33.29
C MET A 1 28.10 -40.24 -33.33
N ARG A 2 27.30 -40.49 -32.27
CA ARG A 2 25.89 -40.04 -32.14
C ARG A 2 25.44 -39.84 -30.67
N THR A 3 26.38 -39.66 -29.73
CA THR A 3 26.06 -39.38 -28.31
C THR A 3 26.02 -37.89 -28.03
N ILE A 4 26.70 -37.07 -28.84
CA ILE A 4 26.82 -35.61 -28.67
C ILE A 4 25.46 -34.90 -28.83
N THR A 5 24.59 -35.38 -29.72
CA THR A 5 23.28 -34.76 -29.98
C THR A 5 22.28 -34.97 -28.83
N LEU A 6 22.32 -36.11 -28.14
CA LEU A 6 21.44 -36.39 -27.00
C LEU A 6 21.86 -35.60 -25.75
N HIS A 7 23.17 -35.47 -25.52
CA HIS A 7 23.71 -34.64 -24.43
C HIS A 7 23.45 -33.16 -24.66
N ALA A 8 23.55 -32.69 -25.91
CA ALA A 8 23.24 -31.31 -26.28
C ALA A 8 21.75 -30.97 -26.07
N LEU A 9 20.85 -31.92 -26.33
CA LEU A 9 19.40 -31.76 -26.12
C LEU A 9 19.04 -31.71 -24.62
N ILE A 10 19.69 -32.54 -23.80
CA ILE A 10 19.52 -32.53 -22.34
C ILE A 10 20.09 -31.24 -21.73
N GLN A 11 21.23 -30.74 -22.22
CA GLN A 11 21.81 -29.46 -21.78
C GLN A 11 20.94 -28.27 -22.19
N ALA A 12 20.36 -28.28 -23.40
CA ALA A 12 19.43 -27.24 -23.84
C ALA A 12 18.13 -27.24 -23.01
N PHE A 13 17.63 -28.42 -22.63
CA PHE A 13 16.45 -28.55 -21.76
C PHE A 13 16.74 -28.08 -20.32
N LEU A 14 17.94 -28.35 -19.79
CA LEU A 14 18.36 -27.91 -18.45
C LEU A 14 18.52 -26.38 -18.36
N LEU A 15 19.02 -25.73 -19.42
CA LEU A 15 19.17 -24.28 -19.49
C LEU A 15 17.83 -23.52 -19.55
N LEU A 16 16.78 -24.15 -20.07
CA LEU A 16 15.45 -23.54 -20.19
C LEU A 16 14.67 -23.53 -18.86
N PHE A 17 15.07 -24.34 -17.87
CA PHE A 17 14.42 -24.42 -16.56
C PHE A 17 14.89 -23.35 -15.56
N VAL A 18 16.05 -22.72 -15.79
CA VAL A 18 16.64 -21.71 -14.88
C VAL A 18 16.00 -20.32 -15.03
N SER A 19 15.35 -20.01 -16.15
CA SER A 19 14.87 -18.65 -16.44
C SER A 19 13.51 -18.28 -15.81
N VAL A 20 12.86 -19.16 -15.04
CA VAL A 20 11.48 -18.95 -14.58
C VAL A 20 11.38 -18.35 -13.16
N PHE A 21 12.51 -18.11 -12.47
CA PHE A 21 12.51 -17.61 -11.08
C PHE A 21 12.93 -16.15 -10.92
N ALA A 22 12.98 -15.36 -12.00
CA ALA A 22 13.18 -13.91 -11.91
C ALA A 22 11.88 -13.17 -11.54
N TYR A 23 11.20 -13.60 -10.47
CA TYR A 23 10.26 -12.72 -9.78
C TYR A 23 11.12 -11.73 -9.00
N GLY A 24 11.17 -10.48 -9.44
CA GLY A 24 11.80 -9.41 -8.67
C GLY A 24 11.27 -9.45 -7.24
N GLN A 25 12.17 -9.38 -6.25
CA GLN A 25 11.80 -9.37 -4.84
C GLN A 25 11.05 -8.06 -4.54
N GLN A 26 9.74 -8.05 -4.81
CA GLN A 26 8.86 -6.98 -4.36
C GLN A 26 8.77 -7.10 -2.84
N VAL A 27 9.27 -6.09 -2.15
CA VAL A 27 9.27 -6.03 -0.70
C VAL A 27 7.98 -5.36 -0.26
N GLU A 28 7.20 -6.04 0.58
CA GLU A 28 5.91 -5.55 1.04
C GLU A 28 5.83 -5.43 2.56
N LYS A 29 5.03 -4.49 3.03
CA LYS A 29 4.69 -4.36 4.45
C LYS A 29 3.32 -3.76 4.66
N THR A 30 2.59 -4.32 5.61
CA THR A 30 1.33 -3.76 6.12
C THR A 30 1.57 -3.00 7.41
N LEU A 31 1.11 -1.75 7.46
CA LEU A 31 1.09 -0.91 8.65
C LEU A 31 -0.36 -0.70 9.09
N VAL A 32 -0.58 -0.51 10.39
CA VAL A 32 -1.91 -0.26 10.94
C VAL A 32 -1.88 0.95 11.83
N LYS A 33 -2.82 1.87 11.64
CA LYS A 33 -3.03 3.02 12.51
C LYS A 33 -4.48 3.17 12.91
N SER A 34 -4.71 3.34 14.21
CA SER A 34 -6.04 3.62 14.77
C SER A 34 -6.16 5.09 15.12
N PHE A 35 -7.33 5.66 14.87
CA PHE A 35 -7.70 7.03 15.21
C PHE A 35 -8.91 7.02 16.12
N ASN A 36 -8.76 7.58 17.32
CA ASN A 36 -9.90 7.89 18.16
C ASN A 36 -10.58 9.12 17.55
N LEU A 37 -11.84 8.98 17.17
CA LEU A 37 -12.58 10.02 16.46
C LEU A 37 -13.06 11.15 17.38
N GLN A 38 -12.91 11.03 18.70
CA GLN A 38 -13.27 12.06 19.68
C GLN A 38 -14.71 12.59 19.51
N GLY A 39 -15.63 11.74 19.03
CA GLY A 39 -17.03 12.11 18.77
C GLY A 39 -17.31 12.68 17.36
N ASN A 40 -16.30 12.85 16.51
CA ASN A 40 -16.50 13.28 15.12
C ASN A 40 -17.21 12.19 14.31
N GLN A 41 -18.32 12.56 13.67
CA GLN A 41 -19.13 11.68 12.82
C GLN A 41 -18.79 11.83 11.33
N ALA A 42 -17.87 12.73 10.98
CA ALA A 42 -17.39 12.90 9.63
C ALA A 42 -15.86 13.07 9.66
N VAL A 43 -15.18 12.40 8.73
CA VAL A 43 -13.74 12.46 8.57
C VAL A 43 -13.41 12.68 7.10
N MET A 44 -12.51 13.62 6.83
CA MET A 44 -11.94 13.80 5.49
C MET A 44 -10.64 13.01 5.39
N PHE A 45 -10.44 12.28 4.28
CA PHE A 45 -9.25 11.49 4.04
C PHE A 45 -8.45 12.05 2.86
N GLU A 46 -7.39 12.79 3.16
CA GLU A 46 -6.54 13.50 2.19
C GLU A 46 -5.19 12.81 2.03
N VAL A 47 -5.19 11.64 1.37
CA VAL A 47 -3.94 10.91 1.05
C VAL A 47 -3.80 10.67 -0.44
N GLN A 48 -2.62 10.28 -0.89
CA GLN A 48 -2.34 9.92 -2.28
C GLN A 48 -2.24 8.40 -2.39
N GLY A 49 -3.06 7.80 -3.24
CA GLY A 49 -3.08 6.35 -3.49
C GLY A 49 -4.51 5.79 -3.49
N PRO A 50 -4.68 4.52 -3.91
CA PRO A 50 -5.97 3.84 -3.87
C PRO A 50 -6.49 3.71 -2.44
N ILE A 51 -7.79 3.94 -2.28
CA ILE A 51 -8.48 3.88 -0.98
C ILE A 51 -9.66 2.93 -1.11
N GLU A 52 -9.72 1.96 -0.21
CA GLU A 52 -10.89 1.11 0.01
C GLU A 52 -11.50 1.46 1.37
N ILE A 53 -12.82 1.53 1.45
CA ILE A 53 -13.57 1.84 2.67
C ILE A 53 -14.46 0.67 3.01
N GLN A 54 -14.36 0.19 4.24
CA GLN A 54 -15.19 -0.86 4.81
C GLN A 54 -15.78 -0.37 6.13
N THR A 55 -16.98 -0.84 6.41
CA THR A 55 -17.64 -0.56 7.68
C THR A 55 -17.37 -1.69 8.67
N TRP A 56 -17.21 -1.34 9.95
CA TRP A 56 -17.00 -2.33 11.01
C TRP A 56 -17.64 -1.93 12.34
N ASN A 57 -17.92 -2.93 13.18
CA ASN A 57 -18.49 -2.73 14.50
C ASN A 57 -17.39 -2.37 15.53
N ASN A 58 -16.95 -1.11 15.51
CA ASN A 58 -16.02 -0.55 16.49
C ASN A 58 -16.24 0.97 16.69
N ASN A 59 -15.61 1.56 17.70
CA ASN A 59 -15.76 3.00 18.03
C ASN A 59 -14.57 3.88 17.61
N TYR A 60 -13.62 3.31 16.86
CA TYR A 60 -12.47 4.02 16.31
C TYR A 60 -12.34 3.70 14.83
N LEU A 61 -11.66 4.58 14.11
CA LEU A 61 -11.31 4.36 12.72
C LEU A 61 -9.96 3.65 12.65
N ARG A 62 -9.86 2.58 11.85
CA ARG A 62 -8.59 1.88 11.62
C ARG A 62 -8.21 2.00 10.15
N VAL A 63 -6.99 2.44 9.90
CA VAL A 63 -6.41 2.46 8.56
C VAL A 63 -5.33 1.40 8.49
N GLN A 64 -5.44 0.50 7.52
CA GLN A 64 -4.35 -0.36 7.09
C GLN A 64 -3.68 0.28 5.88
N ILE A 65 -2.35 0.32 5.89
CA ILE A 65 -1.54 0.89 4.82
C ILE A 65 -0.73 -0.27 4.26
N GLN A 66 -0.95 -0.62 3.00
CA GLN A 66 -0.12 -1.59 2.30
C GLN A 66 0.93 -0.81 1.51
N VAL A 67 2.21 -1.15 1.74
CA VAL A 67 3.34 -0.50 1.09
C VAL A 67 4.17 -1.55 0.39
N SER A 68 4.51 -1.33 -0.88
CA SER A 68 5.53 -2.11 -1.57
C SER A 68 6.61 -1.22 -2.19
N LEU A 69 7.85 -1.72 -2.21
CA LEU A 69 8.96 -1.09 -2.93
C LEU A 69 9.22 -1.86 -4.22
N GLU A 70 9.18 -1.17 -5.36
CA GLU A 70 9.54 -1.76 -6.65
C GLU A 70 11.06 -1.94 -6.79
N ASN A 71 11.82 -1.04 -6.16
CA ASN A 71 13.26 -0.94 -6.35
C ASN A 71 14.05 -0.76 -5.04
N GLY A 72 13.66 -1.53 -4.00
CA GLY A 72 14.25 -1.44 -2.66
C GLY A 72 14.43 -2.78 -1.94
N SER A 73 14.99 -2.72 -0.73
CA SER A 73 15.17 -3.87 0.16
C SER A 73 14.25 -3.79 1.38
N GLU A 74 14.05 -4.90 2.09
CA GLU A 74 13.29 -4.93 3.35
C GLU A 74 13.90 -4.00 4.41
N THR A 75 15.23 -3.95 4.48
CA THR A 75 15.94 -3.05 5.39
C THR A 75 15.66 -1.59 5.06
N LEU A 76 15.59 -1.25 3.77
CA LEU A 76 15.20 0.08 3.34
C LEU A 76 13.75 0.39 3.71
N LEU A 77 12.80 -0.49 3.37
CA LEU A 77 11.40 -0.29 3.72
C LEU A 77 11.22 -0.09 5.23
N LYS A 78 11.90 -0.88 6.04
CA LYS A 78 11.92 -0.72 7.50
C LYS A 78 12.45 0.65 7.92
N SER A 79 13.50 1.14 7.30
CA SER A 79 14.09 2.46 7.58
C SER A 79 13.12 3.59 7.21
N LEU A 80 12.43 3.49 6.06
CA LEU A 80 11.42 4.47 5.63
C LEU A 80 10.22 4.50 6.59
N VAL A 81 9.78 3.33 7.05
CA VAL A 81 8.73 3.21 8.07
C VAL A 81 9.16 3.85 9.38
N GLN A 82 10.38 3.58 9.84
CA GLN A 82 10.93 4.17 11.07
C GLN A 82 11.10 5.70 10.97
N ALA A 83 11.48 6.20 9.80
CA ALA A 83 11.54 7.64 9.51
C ALA A 83 10.14 8.29 9.42
N GLY A 84 9.07 7.50 9.47
CA GLY A 84 7.70 7.98 9.50
C GLY A 84 7.14 8.37 8.13
N ARG A 85 7.76 7.96 7.02
CA ARG A 85 7.30 8.29 5.65
C ARG A 85 5.81 7.97 5.43
N TYR A 86 5.37 6.84 5.98
CA TYR A 86 3.99 6.33 5.84
C TYR A 86 3.10 6.69 7.02
N ASN A 87 3.54 7.58 7.91
CA ASN A 87 2.74 7.95 9.08
C ASN A 87 1.54 8.79 8.66
N LEU A 88 0.36 8.35 9.09
CA LEU A 88 -0.84 9.16 9.03
C LEU A 88 -0.95 10.05 10.27
N ARG A 89 -1.47 11.26 10.11
CA ARG A 89 -1.80 12.18 11.21
C ARG A 89 -3.19 12.74 10.99
N TYR A 90 -3.81 13.23 12.05
CA TYR A 90 -5.01 14.02 11.93
C TYR A 90 -4.69 15.49 12.17
N GLU A 91 -5.47 16.35 11.53
CA GLU A 91 -5.50 17.79 11.75
C GLU A 91 -6.95 18.27 11.63
N VAL A 92 -7.24 19.43 12.20
CA VAL A 92 -8.56 20.06 12.07
C VAL A 92 -8.41 21.20 11.08
N LYS A 93 -8.97 21.05 9.88
CA LYS A 93 -8.99 22.06 8.80
C LYS A 93 -10.43 22.50 8.59
N ASP A 94 -10.70 23.80 8.71
CA ASP A 94 -12.03 24.38 8.53
C ASP A 94 -13.13 23.67 9.35
N GLY A 95 -12.78 23.27 10.58
CA GLY A 95 -13.68 22.53 11.47
C GLY A 95 -13.91 21.05 11.11
N THR A 96 -13.22 20.53 10.09
CA THR A 96 -13.28 19.12 9.65
C THR A 96 -12.09 18.34 10.20
N TYR A 97 -12.35 17.16 10.75
CA TYR A 97 -11.31 16.21 11.16
C TYR A 97 -10.72 15.55 9.90
N THR A 98 -9.50 15.92 9.53
CA THR A 98 -8.84 15.51 8.30
C THR A 98 -7.65 14.61 8.59
N ILE A 99 -7.61 13.42 7.99
CA ILE A 99 -6.49 12.50 8.06
C ILE A 99 -5.59 12.71 6.83
N ILE A 100 -4.29 12.92 7.07
CA ILE A 100 -3.28 13.21 6.06
C ILE A 100 -2.06 12.29 6.18
N ALA A 101 -1.31 12.18 5.07
CA ALA A 101 -0.01 11.52 4.97
C ALA A 101 1.07 12.56 4.58
N PRO A 102 1.55 13.40 5.52
CA PRO A 102 2.35 14.59 5.20
C PRO A 102 3.68 14.28 4.51
N ASP A 103 4.26 13.12 4.82
CA ASP A 103 5.61 12.75 4.38
C ASP A 103 5.61 11.86 3.12
N LEU A 104 4.44 11.40 2.67
CA LEU A 104 4.31 10.40 1.61
C LEU A 104 4.61 10.96 0.22
N GLY A 105 4.15 12.18 -0.07
CA GLY A 105 4.31 12.81 -1.40
C GLY A 105 5.72 13.34 -1.68
N ARG A 106 6.67 13.20 -0.76
CA ARG A 106 8.06 13.66 -0.97
C ARG A 106 8.87 12.64 -1.75
N GLU A 107 9.66 13.10 -2.71
CA GLU A 107 10.66 12.25 -3.36
C GLU A 107 11.75 11.82 -2.36
N VAL A 108 12.17 10.56 -2.45
CA VAL A 108 13.29 10.02 -1.67
C VAL A 108 14.30 9.41 -2.63
N LYS A 109 15.57 9.80 -2.49
CA LYS A 109 16.68 9.27 -3.28
C LYS A 109 17.71 8.63 -2.36
N ILE A 110 18.22 7.47 -2.76
CA ILE A 110 19.27 6.75 -2.02
C ILE A 110 20.35 6.35 -3.02
N GLY A 111 21.58 6.79 -2.78
CA GLY A 111 22.67 6.57 -3.73
C GLY A 111 22.40 7.17 -5.12
N GLY A 112 21.62 8.25 -5.19
CA GLY A 112 21.21 8.90 -6.45
C GLY A 112 20.03 8.24 -7.18
N LYS A 113 19.55 7.07 -6.73
CA LYS A 113 18.38 6.39 -7.31
C LYS A 113 17.10 6.81 -6.60
N LEU A 114 16.05 7.13 -7.36
CA LEU A 114 14.72 7.41 -6.84
C LEU A 114 14.10 6.12 -6.28
N ILE A 115 13.52 6.20 -5.09
CA ILE A 115 12.75 5.11 -4.50
C ILE A 115 11.32 5.17 -5.01
N GLU A 116 10.87 4.07 -5.61
CA GLU A 116 9.53 3.90 -6.14
C GLU A 116 8.74 3.02 -5.17
N ASP A 117 7.78 3.64 -4.49
CA ASP A 117 6.85 2.96 -3.58
C ASP A 117 5.40 3.01 -4.07
N LYS A 118 4.71 1.88 -3.93
CA LYS A 118 3.26 1.77 -4.14
C LYS A 118 2.58 1.69 -2.79
N VAL A 119 1.60 2.58 -2.57
CA VAL A 119 0.88 2.68 -1.30
C VAL A 119 -0.63 2.65 -1.55
N SER A 120 -1.33 1.77 -0.83
CA SER A 120 -2.79 1.70 -0.79
C SER A 120 -3.31 1.68 0.65
N PHE A 121 -4.58 2.06 0.81
CA PHE A 121 -5.22 2.25 2.10
C PHE A 121 -6.52 1.43 2.19
N LEU A 122 -6.68 0.69 3.28
CA LEU A 122 -7.97 0.12 3.67
C LEU A 122 -8.45 0.81 4.96
N ILE A 123 -9.56 1.53 4.86
CA ILE A 123 -10.17 2.27 5.95
C ILE A 123 -11.32 1.44 6.51
N ASN A 124 -11.21 1.03 7.77
CA ASN A 124 -12.30 0.43 8.52
C ASN A 124 -12.93 1.53 9.38
N ALA A 125 -14.12 1.98 8.99
CA ALA A 125 -14.85 3.07 9.63
C ALA A 125 -16.05 2.54 10.44
N PRO A 126 -16.33 3.10 11.63
CA PRO A 126 -17.57 2.82 12.36
C PRO A 126 -18.82 3.12 11.51
N GLU A 127 -19.92 2.39 11.74
CA GLU A 127 -21.18 2.57 11.00
C GLU A 127 -21.74 4.00 11.03
N ASN A 128 -21.48 4.74 12.10
CA ASN A 128 -21.97 6.10 12.32
C ASN A 128 -20.98 7.20 11.88
N VAL A 129 -19.98 6.86 11.07
CA VAL A 129 -18.91 7.78 10.65
C VAL A 129 -18.85 7.87 9.13
N LEU A 130 -19.11 9.07 8.60
CA LEU A 130 -19.00 9.36 7.19
C LEU A 130 -17.53 9.64 6.82
N VAL A 131 -16.95 8.78 5.98
CA VAL A 131 -15.63 9.01 5.38
C VAL A 131 -15.80 9.73 4.05
N LYS A 132 -15.18 10.91 3.93
CA LYS A 132 -15.12 11.70 2.70
C LYS A 132 -13.74 11.58 2.07
N VAL A 133 -13.69 11.43 0.76
CA VAL A 133 -12.45 11.46 -0.03
C VAL A 133 -12.57 12.63 -1.02
N PRO A 134 -11.50 13.40 -1.28
CA PRO A 134 -11.53 14.43 -2.31
C PRO A 134 -11.91 13.83 -3.66
N GLU A 135 -12.89 14.43 -4.34
CA GLU A 135 -13.51 14.00 -5.60
C GLU A 135 -12.49 13.67 -6.71
N ALA A 136 -11.30 14.30 -6.67
CA ALA A 136 -10.19 14.02 -7.59
C ALA A 136 -9.52 12.64 -7.40
N LYS A 137 -9.97 11.80 -6.47
CA LYS A 137 -9.32 10.53 -6.07
C LYS A 137 -10.26 9.33 -5.95
N GLU A 138 -11.51 9.44 -6.43
CA GLU A 138 -12.48 8.35 -6.46
C GLU A 138 -12.22 7.39 -7.64
N ALA A 139 -11.21 6.53 -7.52
CA ALA A 139 -11.03 5.40 -8.43
C ALA A 139 -10.94 4.11 -7.60
N GLY A 140 -12.10 3.51 -7.32
CA GLY A 140 -12.19 2.15 -6.77
C GLY A 140 -13.16 1.95 -5.61
N ILE A 141 -14.40 2.44 -5.68
CA ILE A 141 -15.46 1.92 -4.82
C ILE A 141 -15.94 0.61 -5.45
N VAL A 142 -15.46 -0.54 -4.96
CA VAL A 142 -16.07 -1.84 -5.25
C VAL A 142 -17.13 -2.07 -4.19
N GLU A 143 -18.38 -1.69 -4.48
CA GLU A 143 -19.52 -2.16 -3.71
C GLU A 143 -19.60 -3.68 -3.84
N ALA A 144 -19.27 -4.40 -2.76
CA ALA A 144 -19.59 -5.81 -2.66
C ALA A 144 -21.10 -5.95 -2.61
N SER A 145 -21.72 -6.20 -3.77
CA SER A 145 -23.12 -6.60 -3.85
C SER A 145 -23.31 -7.89 -3.05
N SER A 146 -24.08 -7.78 -1.96
CA SER A 146 -24.67 -8.91 -1.26
C SER A 146 -25.71 -9.54 -2.18
N SER A 147 -25.40 -10.71 -2.74
CA SER A 147 -26.39 -11.55 -3.42
C SER A 147 -27.37 -12.11 -2.40
N LEU A 148 -28.65 -11.77 -2.56
CA LEU A 148 -29.79 -12.52 -2.02
C LEU A 148 -29.94 -13.86 -2.74
#